data_AF-A0A957ZXD0-F1
#
_entry.id   AF-A0A957ZXD0-F1
#
_cell.length_a   1.000
_cell.length_b   1.000
_cell.length_c   1.000
_cell.angle_alpha   90.00
_cell.angle_beta   90.00
_cell.angle_gamma   90.00
#
_symmetry.space_group_name_H-M   'P 1'
#
loop_
_entity.id
_entity.type
_entity.pdbx_description
1 polymer ?
#
loop_
_entity_poly.entity_id
_entity_poly.type
_entity_poly.pdbx_seq_one_letter_code
_entity_poly.pdbx_strand_id
1 'polypeptide(L)'
;RKMAGWPEPHLTRVQAHLAQPLSLDPERPEYHRATLRWSPDLNDGAGGFLAASTGSQASSRLLSMRTANALLELPERAGTLPTGAVVDALLIGEL
;
A
#
# COMPACT_ATOMS: atom_id res chain seq x y z
N ARG A 1 -4.60 3.27 20.52
CA ARG A 1 -5.68 4.19 20.08
C ARG A 1 -6.99 3.88 20.80
N LYS A 2 -7.63 2.71 20.59
CA LYS A 2 -8.90 2.35 21.26
C LYS A 2 -8.87 2.45 22.80
N MET A 3 -7.90 1.80 23.44
CA MET A 3 -7.74 1.87 24.91
C MET A 3 -7.39 3.28 25.44
N ALA A 4 -6.96 4.19 24.57
CA ALA A 4 -6.71 5.59 24.91
C ALA A 4 -7.93 6.50 24.64
N GLY A 5 -9.10 5.92 24.34
CA GLY A 5 -10.36 6.66 24.14
C GLY A 5 -10.52 7.32 22.77
N TRP A 6 -9.74 6.93 21.76
CA TRP A 6 -9.85 7.52 20.42
C TRP A 6 -11.16 7.06 19.76
N PRO A 7 -11.99 7.98 19.24
CA PRO A 7 -13.29 7.64 18.62
C PRO A 7 -13.12 6.84 17.33
N GLU A 8 -12.10 7.18 16.54
CA GLU A 8 -11.74 6.48 15.30
C GLU A 8 -10.33 5.86 15.46
N PRO A 9 -10.22 4.64 16.02
CA PRO A 9 -8.94 4.04 16.34
C PRO A 9 -8.22 3.42 15.14
N HIS A 10 -8.89 3.36 13.99
CA HIS A 10 -8.40 2.72 12.77
C HIS A 10 -7.27 3.53 12.11
N LEU A 11 -6.52 2.88 11.22
CA LEU A 11 -5.55 3.57 10.37
C LEU A 11 -6.31 4.29 9.26
N THR A 12 -5.77 5.42 8.81
CA THR A 12 -6.28 6.12 7.63
C THR A 12 -6.10 5.22 6.42
N ARG A 13 -7.18 4.99 5.67
CA ARG A 13 -7.18 4.26 4.41
C ARG A 13 -7.26 5.26 3.25
N VAL A 14 -6.45 5.05 2.23
CA VAL A 14 -6.40 5.85 1.00
C VAL A 14 -6.36 4.94 -0.22
N GLN A 15 -6.75 5.47 -1.38
CA GLN A 15 -6.58 4.80 -2.66
C GLN A 15 -5.24 5.19 -3.29
N ALA A 16 -4.52 4.23 -3.87
CA ALA A 16 -3.25 4.47 -4.52
C ALA A 16 -3.10 3.68 -5.82
N HIS A 17 -2.46 4.30 -6.83
CA HIS A 17 -2.10 3.66 -8.08
C HIS A 17 -0.78 2.91 -7.94
N LEU A 18 -0.70 1.70 -8.47
CA LEU A 18 0.54 0.91 -8.46
C LEU A 18 1.57 1.49 -9.44
N ALA A 19 2.78 1.77 -8.98
CA ALA A 19 3.89 2.23 -9.83
C ALA A 19 4.53 1.10 -10.68
N GLN A 20 4.33 -0.15 -10.26
CA GLN A 20 4.85 -1.35 -10.91
C GLN A 20 3.82 -2.49 -10.77
N PRO A 21 3.84 -3.51 -11.64
CA PRO A 21 2.97 -4.65 -11.45
C PRO A 21 3.31 -5.40 -10.15
N LEU A 22 2.30 -5.97 -9.50
CA LEU A 22 2.46 -6.77 -8.28
C LEU A 22 1.82 -8.14 -8.44
N SER A 23 2.58 -9.20 -8.13
CA SER A 23 2.05 -10.55 -8.06
C SER A 23 1.18 -10.70 -6.81
N LEU A 24 0.05 -11.40 -6.96
CA LEU A 24 -0.87 -11.68 -5.86
C LEU A 24 -0.57 -13.06 -5.26
N ASP A 25 -0.80 -13.19 -3.94
CA ASP A 25 -0.72 -14.45 -3.21
C ASP A 25 -2.06 -15.21 -3.37
N PRO A 26 -2.06 -16.44 -3.94
CA PRO A 26 -3.28 -17.20 -4.14
C PRO A 26 -3.80 -17.87 -2.86
N GLU A 27 -3.04 -17.88 -1.77
CA GLU A 27 -3.38 -18.60 -0.53
C GLU A 27 -3.90 -17.68 0.58
N ARG A 28 -3.69 -16.36 0.46
CA ARG A 28 -4.10 -15.38 1.48
C ARG A 28 -4.12 -13.95 0.96
N PRO A 29 -4.87 -13.04 1.59
CA PRO A 29 -4.70 -11.61 1.40
C PRO A 29 -3.32 -11.15 1.89
N GLU A 30 -2.74 -10.14 1.24
CA GLU A 30 -1.42 -9.61 1.59
C GLU A 30 -1.50 -8.13 1.99
N TYR A 31 -0.82 -7.79 3.09
CA TYR A 31 -0.47 -6.41 3.44
C TYR A 31 0.91 -6.08 2.87
N HIS A 32 0.94 -5.59 1.64
CA HIS A 32 2.17 -5.37 0.89
C HIS A 32 2.79 -4.02 1.26
N ARG A 33 4.05 -4.02 1.70
CA ARG A 33 4.76 -2.81 2.11
C ARG A 33 5.08 -1.95 0.90
N ALA A 34 4.69 -0.67 0.99
CA ALA A 34 4.93 0.31 -0.04
C ALA A 34 5.37 1.66 0.52
N THR A 35 6.05 2.41 -0.33
CA THR A 35 6.22 3.86 -0.18
C THR A 35 5.18 4.53 -1.06
N LEU A 36 4.25 5.26 -0.44
CA LEU A 36 3.33 6.17 -1.10
C LEU A 36 3.99 7.54 -1.25
N ARG A 37 3.73 8.17 -2.39
CA ARG A 37 4.04 9.58 -2.67
C ARG A 37 2.89 10.21 -3.41
N TRP A 38 2.67 11.51 -3.22
CA TRP A 38 1.75 12.24 -4.07
C TRP A 38 2.38 12.47 -5.45
N SER A 39 1.64 12.16 -6.52
CA SER A 39 2.01 12.47 -7.90
C SER A 39 0.94 13.38 -8.50
N PRO A 40 1.31 14.55 -9.05
CA PRO A 40 0.35 15.47 -9.66
C PRO A 40 -0.17 14.99 -11.03
N ASP A 41 0.57 14.10 -11.70
CA ASP A 41 0.27 13.68 -13.08
C ASP A 41 -0.77 12.54 -13.17
N LEU A 42 -1.16 11.97 -12.03
CA LEU A 42 -2.20 10.93 -11.97
C LEU A 42 -3.60 11.52 -12.17
N ASN A 43 -4.55 10.66 -12.52
CA ASN A 43 -5.98 11.01 -12.65
C ASN A 43 -6.21 12.23 -13.55
N ASP A 44 -5.64 12.19 -14.75
CA ASP A 44 -5.74 13.28 -15.75
C ASP A 44 -5.29 14.65 -15.21
N GLY A 45 -4.26 14.66 -14.35
CA GLY A 45 -3.70 15.87 -13.74
C GLY A 45 -4.40 16.31 -12.45
N ALA A 46 -5.38 15.56 -11.94
CA ALA A 46 -5.97 15.80 -10.62
C ALA A 46 -5.08 15.36 -9.46
N GLY A 47 -4.04 14.59 -9.76
CA GLY A 47 -3.12 14.02 -8.80
C GLY A 47 -3.66 12.78 -8.08
N GLY A 48 -2.78 12.13 -7.34
CA GLY A 48 -3.12 10.95 -6.56
C GLY A 48 -1.92 10.33 -5.86
N PHE A 49 -2.16 9.32 -5.03
CA PHE A 49 -1.08 8.54 -4.44
C PHE A 49 -0.54 7.53 -5.44
N LEU A 50 0.78 7.52 -5.61
CA LEU A 50 1.53 6.53 -6.35
C LEU A 50 2.26 5.60 -5.37
N ALA A 51 2.07 4.29 -5.52
CA ALA A 51 2.59 3.26 -4.64
C ALA A 51 3.77 2.49 -5.26
N ALA A 52 4.94 2.64 -4.66
CA ALA A 52 6.13 1.87 -5.01
C ALA A 52 6.38 0.76 -3.97
N SER A 53 6.57 -0.49 -4.43
CA SER A 53 6.94 -1.61 -3.55
C SER A 53 8.30 -1.36 -2.89
N THR A 54 8.45 -1.79 -1.64
CA THR A 54 9.77 -1.80 -0.98
C THR A 54 10.63 -3.03 -1.33
N GLY A 55 10.21 -3.81 -2.33
CA GLY A 55 10.91 -5.00 -2.83
C GLY A 55 10.42 -6.28 -2.16
N SER A 56 11.35 -7.18 -1.80
CA SER A 56 11.02 -8.49 -1.25
C SER A 56 10.15 -8.40 0.01
N GLN A 57 9.03 -9.13 -0.02
CA GLN A 57 8.01 -9.11 1.03
C GLN A 57 8.17 -10.19 2.12
N ALA A 58 9.31 -10.88 2.16
CA ALA A 58 9.59 -11.85 3.22
C ALA A 58 9.51 -11.22 4.62
N SER A 59 8.82 -11.87 5.55
CA SER A 59 8.60 -11.36 6.92
C SER A 59 9.89 -11.22 7.72
N SER A 60 10.90 -12.04 7.43
CA SER A 60 12.23 -11.96 8.04
C SER A 60 13.06 -10.76 7.57
N ARG A 61 12.64 -10.06 6.50
CA ARG A 61 13.38 -8.95 5.92
C ARG A 61 12.88 -7.60 6.46
N LEU A 62 13.34 -7.24 7.67
CA LEU A 62 12.99 -5.95 8.31
C LEU A 62 13.36 -4.72 7.47
N LEU A 63 14.38 -4.80 6.61
CA LEU A 63 14.75 -3.70 5.72
C LEU A 63 13.60 -3.28 4.77
N SER A 64 12.65 -4.16 4.48
CA SER A 64 11.44 -3.84 3.70
C SER A 64 10.52 -2.81 4.39
N MET A 65 10.66 -2.60 5.70
CA MET A 65 9.93 -1.59 6.46
C MET A 65 10.63 -0.22 6.48
N ARG A 66 11.93 -0.16 6.17
CA ARG A 66 12.74 1.06 6.36
C ARG A 66 12.18 2.28 5.62
N THR A 67 11.58 2.06 4.46
CA THR A 67 11.01 3.12 3.62
C THR A 67 9.48 2.99 3.49
N ALA A 68 8.87 2.00 4.14
CA ALA A 68 7.44 1.77 4.03
C ALA A 68 6.69 2.81 4.87
N ASN A 69 5.78 3.55 4.25
CA ASN A 69 4.83 4.43 4.94
C ASN A 69 3.38 3.97 4.76
N ALA A 70 3.15 2.91 3.97
CA ALA A 70 1.84 2.29 3.83
C ALA A 70 1.90 0.76 3.67
N LEU A 71 0.74 0.15 3.92
CA LEU A 71 0.45 -1.25 3.61
C LEU A 71 -0.67 -1.29 2.57
N LEU A 72 -0.38 -1.78 1.37
CA LEU A 72 -1.39 -2.02 0.33
C LEU A 72 -2.21 -3.25 0.70
N GLU A 73 -3.52 -3.18 0.53
CA GLU A 73 -4.45 -4.28 0.79
C GLU A 73 -4.66 -5.07 -0.50
N LEU A 74 -3.95 -6.19 -0.64
CA LEU A 74 -4.02 -7.04 -1.83
C LEU A 74 -4.94 -8.25 -1.57
N PRO A 75 -5.87 -8.57 -2.49
CA PRO A 75 -6.78 -9.69 -2.30
C PRO A 75 -6.08 -11.03 -2.49
N GLU A 76 -6.63 -12.07 -1.84
CA GLU A 76 -6.27 -13.46 -2.10
C GLU A 76 -6.70 -13.86 -3.52
N ARG A 77 -5.73 -13.96 -4.43
CA ARG A 77 -5.98 -14.34 -5.81
C ARG A 77 -4.70 -14.78 -6.48
N ALA A 78 -4.81 -15.68 -7.46
CA ALA A 78 -3.73 -15.86 -8.42
C ALA A 78 -3.63 -14.66 -9.39
N GLY A 79 -2.42 -14.48 -9.93
CA GLY A 79 -2.15 -13.55 -11.02
C GLY A 79 -1.42 -12.28 -10.58
N THR A 80 -1.57 -11.22 -11.37
CA THR A 80 -0.80 -9.99 -11.22
C THR A 80 -1.71 -8.78 -11.38
N LEU A 81 -1.58 -7.81 -10.49
CA LEU A 81 -2.15 -6.48 -10.68
C LEU A 81 -1.21 -5.67 -11.58
N PRO A 82 -1.70 -5.05 -12.66
CA PRO A 82 -0.87 -4.26 -13.56
C PRO A 82 -0.47 -2.92 -12.94
N THR A 83 0.57 -2.28 -13.48
CA THR A 83 0.87 -0.87 -13.22
C THR A 83 -0.36 0.00 -13.47
N GLY A 84 -0.58 0.99 -12.61
CA GLY A 84 -1.71 1.91 -12.68
C GLY A 84 -3.00 1.38 -12.04
N ALA A 85 -3.08 0.08 -11.71
CA ALA A 85 -4.19 -0.47 -10.95
C ALA A 85 -4.33 0.27 -9.62
N VAL A 86 -5.57 0.48 -9.18
CA VAL A 86 -5.87 1.19 -7.93
C VAL A 86 -6.17 0.17 -6.84
N VAL A 87 -5.55 0.35 -5.68
CA VAL A 87 -5.74 -0.48 -4.49
C VAL A 87 -5.93 0.39 -3.25
N ASP A 88 -6.57 -0.18 -2.23
CA ASP A 88 -6.60 0.41 -0.89
C ASP A 88 -5.22 0.30 -0.22
N ALA A 89 -4.90 1.30 0.60
CA ALA A 89 -3.66 1.36 1.37
C ALA A 89 -3.90 1.95 2.75
N LEU A 90 -3.35 1.31 3.77
CA LEU A 90 -3.34 1.79 5.15
C LEU A 90 -2.08 2.60 5.41
N LEU A 91 -2.23 3.84 5.86
CA LEU A 91 -1.10 4.69 6.25
C LEU A 91 -0.53 4.25 7.60
N ILE A 92 0.78 4.02 7.65
CA ILE A 92 1.52 3.57 8.84
C ILE A 92 2.68 4.51 9.22
N GLY A 93 3.01 5.48 8.37
CA GLY A 93 4.07 6.45 8.58
C GLY A 93 3.77 7.79 7.91
N GLU A 94 4.77 8.67 7.86
CA GLU A 94 4.66 9.98 7.23
C GLU A 94 4.66 9.88 5.70
N LEU A 95 3.94 10.80 5.04
CA LEU A 95 3.78 10.91 3.59
C LEU A 95 4.76 11.91 2.98
#